data_AF-A0A9D6D4S8-F1
#
_entry.id   AF-A0A9D6D4S8-F1
#
_cell.length_a   1.000
_cell.length_b   1.000
_cell.length_c   1.000
_cell.angle_alpha   90.00
_cell.angle_beta   90.00
_cell.angle_gamma   90.00
#
_symmetry.space_group_name_H-M   'P 1'
#
loop_
_entity.id
_entity.type
_entity.pdbx_description
1 polymer ?
#
loop_
_entity_poly.entity_id
_entity_poly.type
_entity_poly.pdbx_seq_one_letter_code
_entity_poly.pdbx_strand_id
1 'polypeptide(L)' 'MAKAYTSDAYRKVAGAGIQLHGGIGFTWEHDLHLYFKRAKSSEFTFGDATHHRERVAQLINL' A
#
# COMPACT_ATOMS: atom_id res chain seq x y z
N MET A 1 0.11 -14.45 1.72
CA MET A 1 -0.05 -13.49 2.84
C MET A 1 0.93 -12.33 2.83
N ALA A 2 2.25 -12.56 2.67
CA ALA A 2 3.24 -11.46 2.70
C ALA A 2 2.88 -10.28 1.79
N LYS A 3 2.49 -10.52 0.53
CA LYS A 3 2.07 -9.49 -0.43
C LYS A 3 0.93 -8.63 0.11
N ALA A 4 -0.19 -9.23 0.51
CA ALA A 4 -1.34 -8.51 1.03
C ALA A 4 -0.96 -7.63 2.24
N TYR A 5 -0.23 -8.21 3.19
CA TYR A 5 0.18 -7.52 4.41
C TYR A 5 1.08 -6.32 4.12
N THR A 6 2.14 -6.50 3.33
CA THR A 6 3.07 -5.41 3.01
C THR A 6 2.42 -4.33 2.14
N SER A 7 1.49 -4.71 1.25
CA SER A 7 0.70 -3.76 0.47
C SER A 7 -0.16 -2.87 1.37
N ASP A 8 -0.87 -3.45 2.34
CA ASP A 8 -1.68 -2.69 3.30
C ASP A 8 -0.81 -1.77 4.16
N ALA A 9 0.33 -2.28 4.65
CA ALA A 9 1.28 -1.52 5.45
C ALA A 9 1.87 -0.34 4.66
N TYR A 10 2.27 -0.56 3.40
CA TYR A 10 2.86 0.50 2.58
C TYR A 10 1.86 1.61 2.32
N ARG A 11 0.61 1.27 1.94
CA ARG A 11 -0.48 2.24 1.79
C ARG A 11 -0.69 3.06 3.07
N LYS A 12 -0.75 2.38 4.22
CA LYS A 12 -0.96 3.04 5.52
C LYS A 12 0.17 4.00 5.87
N VAL A 13 1.42 3.55 5.78
CA VAL A 13 2.59 4.35 6.17
C VAL A 13 2.81 5.52 5.21
N ALA A 14 2.67 5.31 3.89
CA ALA A 14 2.81 6.39 2.93
C ALA A 14 1.72 7.46 3.12
N GLY A 15 0.46 7.06 3.34
CA GLY A 15 -0.64 7.98 3.64
C GLY A 15 -0.44 8.73 4.95
N ALA A 16 -0.02 8.04 6.02
CA ALA A 16 0.30 8.68 7.29
C ALA A 16 1.47 9.67 7.15
N GLY A 17 2.47 9.33 6.34
CA GLY A 17 3.57 10.23 6.01
C GLY A 17 3.05 11.56 5.42
N ILE A 18 2.18 11.49 4.40
CA ILE A 18 1.55 12.69 3.81
C ILE A 18 0.85 13.52 4.88
N GLN A 19 0.05 12.87 5.74
CA GLN A 19 -0.68 13.58 6.78
C GLN A 19 0.23 14.26 7.81
N LEU A 20 1.34 13.62 8.20
CA LEU A 20 2.29 14.17 9.17
C LEU A 20 3.08 15.36 8.63
N HIS A 21 3.43 15.35 7.35
CA HIS A 21 4.17 16.45 6.73
C HIS A 21 3.23 17.59 6.27
N GLY A 22 1.94 17.32 6.14
CA GLY A 22 0.98 18.29 5.61
C GLY A 22 1.24 18.59 4.13
N GLY A 23 1.03 19.84 3.72
CA GLY A 23 1.09 20.25 2.31
C GLY A 23 2.40 19.89 1.61
N ILE A 24 3.54 20.05 2.28
CA ILE A 24 4.87 19.76 1.71
C ILE A 24 5.02 18.28 1.32
N GLY A 25 4.30 17.37 1.99
CA GLY A 25 4.30 15.95 1.62
C GLY A 25 3.77 15.69 0.20
N PHE A 26 3.04 16.64 -0.38
CA PHE A 26 2.45 16.57 -1.71
C PHE A 26 3.04 17.57 -2.73
N THR A 27 4.17 18.21 -2.42
CA THR A 27 4.88 19.12 -3.34
C THR A 27 6.13 18.47 -3.95
N TRP A 28 6.81 19.18 -4.86
CA TRP A 28 8.00 18.67 -5.56
C TRP A 28 9.28 18.73 -4.73
N GLU A 29 9.26 19.50 -3.64
CA GLU A 29 10.37 19.70 -2.71
C GLU A 29 10.56 18.50 -1.76
N HIS A 30 9.57 17.60 -1.68
CA HIS A 30 9.66 16.38 -0.88
C HIS A 30 9.15 15.16 -1.64
N ASP A 31 9.95 14.09 -1.66
CA ASP A 31 9.64 12.85 -2.38
C ASP A 31 8.48 12.00 -1.83
N LEU A 32 7.80 12.43 -0.75
CA LEU A 32 6.84 11.58 -0.04
C LEU A 32 5.64 11.19 -0.92
N HIS A 33 5.21 12.11 -1.77
CA HIS A 33 4.18 11.89 -2.77
C HIS A 33 4.56 10.81 -3.80
N LEU A 34 5.85 10.60 -4.09
CA LEU A 34 6.31 9.49 -4.95
C LEU A 34 6.04 8.14 -4.29
N TYR A 35 6.32 8.02 -3.00
CA TYR A 35 6.06 6.80 -2.24
C TYR A 35 4.55 6.53 -2.10
N PHE A 36 3.73 7.57 -1.92
CA PHE A 36 2.28 7.44 -1.90
C PHE A 36 1.73 6.93 -3.25
N LYS A 37 2.15 7.54 -4.37
CA LYS A 37 1.79 7.09 -5.72
C LYS A 37 2.22 5.64 -5.97
N ARG A 38 3.44 5.29 -5.56
CA ARG A 38 3.97 3.92 -5.71
C ARG A 38 3.20 2.92 -4.84
N ALA A 39 2.89 3.25 -3.59
CA ALA A 39 2.07 2.41 -2.73
C ALA A 39 0.72 2.11 -3.39
N LYS A 40 0.08 3.12 -3.99
CA LYS A 40 -1.19 2.94 -4.69
C LYS A 40 -1.08 2.05 -5.94
N SER A 41 -0.01 2.19 -6.72
CA SER A 41 0.24 1.32 -7.87
C SER A 41 0.50 -0.13 -7.44
N SER A 42 1.30 -0.35 -6.39
CA SER A 42 1.65 -1.67 -5.86
C SER A 42 0.46 -2.46 -5.29
N GLU A 43 -0.64 -1.79 -4.94
CA GLU A 43 -1.89 -2.47 -4.51
C GLU A 43 -2.36 -3.47 -5.57
N PHE A 44 -2.26 -3.11 -6.85
CA PHE A 44 -2.76 -3.93 -7.96
C PHE A 44 -1.70 -4.83 -8.60
N THR A 45 -0.43 -4.48 -8.46
CA THR A 45 0.66 -5.31 -9.01
C THR A 45 0.69 -6.68 -8.35
N PHE A 46 0.84 -7.74 -9.15
CA PHE A 46 0.91 -9.13 -8.70
C PHE A 46 -0.33 -9.62 -7.91
N GLY A 47 -1.52 -9.08 -8.23
CA GLY A 47 -2.79 -9.42 -7.59
C GLY A 47 -3.06 -8.62 -6.32
N ASP A 48 -4.29 -8.17 -6.11
CA ASP A 48 -4.63 -7.28 -5.00
C ASP A 48 -4.73 -7.98 -3.64
N ALA A 49 -4.94 -7.20 -2.57
CA ALA A 49 -5.01 -7.76 -1.22
C ALA A 49 -6.15 -8.78 -1.07
N THR A 50 -7.27 -8.59 -1.76
CA THR A 50 -8.41 -9.50 -1.75
C THR A 50 -8.02 -10.84 -2.38
N HIS A 51 -7.45 -10.81 -3.59
CA HIS A 51 -6.96 -12.00 -4.29
C HIS A 51 -6.04 -12.86 -3.42
N HIS A 52 -5.08 -12.23 -2.74
CA HIS A 52 -4.13 -12.96 -1.89
C HIS A 52 -4.76 -13.51 -0.60
N ARG A 53 -5.78 -12.84 -0.05
CA ARG A 53 -6.52 -13.32 1.13
C ARG A 53 -7.47 -14.46 0.76
N GLU A 54 -8.19 -14.35 -0.36
CA GLU A 54 -9.06 -15.40 -0.89
C GLU A 54 -8.28 -16.67 -1.20
N ARG A 55 -7.12 -16.54 -1.87
CA ARG A 55 -6.24 -17.69 -2.13
C ARG A 55 -5.82 -18.39 -0.85
N VAL A 56 -5.56 -17.64 0.23
CA VAL A 56 -5.17 -18.21 1.51
C VAL A 56 -6.36 -18.88 2.19
N ALA A 57 -7.54 -18.28 2.15
CA ALA A 57 -8.78 -18.88 2.66
C ALA A 57 -9.04 -20.24 2.00
N GLN A 58 -8.94 -20.31 0.67
CA GLN A 58 -9.05 -21.57 -0.08
C GLN A 58 -8.02 -22.62 0.36
N LEU A 59 -6.76 -22.22 0.60
CA LEU A 59 -5.70 -23.14 1.04
C LEU A 59 -5.92 -23.70 2.45
N ILE A 60 -6.67 -23.00 3.30
CA ILE A 60 -6.97 -23.42 4.67
C ILE A 60 -8.42 -23.91 4.83
N ASN A 61 -9.14 -24.09 3.72
CA ASN A 61 -10.54 -24.53 3.68
C ASN A 61 -11.49 -23.65 4.51
N LEU A 62 -11.27 -22.32 4.44
CA LEU A 62 -12.18 -21.29 4.94
C LEU A 62 -12.99 -20.67 3.79
#